data_AF-A0A9W7M5B0-F1
#
_entry.id   AF-A0A9W7M5B0-F1
#
_cell.length_a   1.000
_cell.length_b   1.000
_cell.length_c   1.000
_cell.angle_alpha   90.00
_cell.angle_beta   90.00
_cell.angle_gamma   90.00
#
_symmetry.space_group_name_H-M   'P 1'
#
loop_
_entity.id
_entity.type
_entity.pdbx_description
1 polymer ?
#
loop_
_entity_poly.entity_id
_entity_poly.type
_entity_poly.pdbx_seq_one_letter_code
_entity_poly.pdbx_strand_id
1 'polypeptide(L)'
;MEWVRGEMIGYESFGTNEKQVLDQLGSCPQIIRCFGDDYSVESRGKFYNLFLEYADKGSLADHIKRNGGRLVESDVKRFVKSILRGLNFVHSKGFVHYDVKLQNVLLFGNGDVKLADFGLAKRNGGKQGRFEIRGTPLNIAPESVNGNVYDFPVDIWAVGCVFVEMFTGKPAWNLKSGTNIADLLIKIGVGDELPEIPRKLSEEGKDFLGKCFSKDPNKRWTAEKLLDHPFMAADDDETTVPFPSTSSQCCSEEFSVSPRCPFDFSDWVSTDESISREDPSVVSSALNRIRELAFDEAPNWGVSGSWISLR
;
A
#
# COMPACT_ATOMS: atom_id res chain seq x y z
N MET A 1 24.52 -2.22 4.06
CA MET A 1 23.57 -1.53 4.97
C MET A 1 23.02 -0.38 4.17
N GLU A 2 21.77 -0.47 3.71
CA GLU A 2 21.08 0.64 3.05
C GLU A 2 19.92 1.11 3.94
N TRP A 3 19.59 2.39 3.81
CA TRP A 3 18.88 3.19 4.79
C TRP A 3 17.45 3.46 4.32
N VAL A 4 16.44 3.22 5.15
CA VAL A 4 15.09 3.77 4.95
C VAL A 4 14.95 4.96 5.91
N ARG A 5 14.73 6.17 5.36
CA ARG A 5 14.66 7.44 6.12
C ARG A 5 13.22 7.96 6.15
N GLY A 6 12.72 8.30 7.34
CA GLY A 6 11.47 9.06 7.52
C GLY A 6 11.75 10.44 8.11
N GLU A 7 11.07 11.48 7.61
CA GLU A 7 11.12 12.84 8.17
C GLU A 7 10.08 13.00 9.28
N MET A 8 10.42 13.69 10.36
CA MET A 8 9.57 13.83 11.55
C MET A 8 8.68 15.08 11.41
N ILE A 9 7.36 14.89 11.22
CA ILE A 9 6.37 15.96 11.36
C ILE A 9 5.26 15.46 12.30
N GLY A 10 5.25 15.94 13.54
CA GLY A 10 4.19 15.62 14.52
C GLY A 10 4.38 14.31 15.30
N TYR A 11 3.67 14.19 16.43
CA TYR A 11 3.98 13.36 17.61
C TYR A 11 4.05 11.82 17.44
N GLU A 12 3.84 11.26 16.24
CA GLU A 12 4.15 9.87 15.89
C GLU A 12 4.61 9.83 14.42
N SER A 13 5.88 9.52 14.17
CA SER A 13 6.36 9.36 12.79
C SER A 13 5.97 7.98 12.25
N PHE A 14 5.79 7.85 10.92
CA PHE A 14 5.55 6.56 10.27
C PHE A 14 6.55 5.48 10.72
N GLY A 15 7.82 5.86 10.92
CA GLY A 15 8.84 4.95 11.42
C GLY A 15 8.55 4.45 12.85
N THR A 16 8.04 5.30 13.76
CA THR A 16 7.68 4.84 15.12
C THR A 16 6.52 3.85 15.11
N ASN A 17 5.53 4.03 14.22
CA ASN A 17 4.45 3.04 14.03
C ASN A 17 5.01 1.72 13.47
N GLU A 18 5.82 1.80 12.41
CA GLU A 18 6.43 0.62 11.78
C GLU A 18 7.24 -0.22 12.77
N LYS A 19 8.07 0.40 13.61
CA LYS A 19 8.84 -0.31 14.65
C LYS A 19 7.93 -1.08 15.60
N GLN A 20 6.90 -0.41 16.13
CA GLN A 20 5.97 -1.02 17.09
C GLN A 20 5.21 -2.20 16.48
N VAL A 21 4.84 -2.10 15.21
CA VAL A 21 4.18 -3.20 14.48
C VAL A 21 5.15 -4.36 14.29
N LEU A 22 6.36 -4.11 13.79
CA LEU A 22 7.38 -5.15 13.55
C LEU A 22 7.77 -5.89 14.85
N ASP A 23 7.89 -5.17 15.97
CA ASP A 23 8.15 -5.78 17.28
C ASP A 23 7.02 -6.70 17.74
N GLN A 24 5.76 -6.30 17.54
CA GLN A 24 4.59 -7.08 17.93
C GLN A 24 4.34 -8.29 17.02
N LEU A 25 4.66 -8.16 15.74
CA LEU A 25 4.62 -9.28 14.79
C LEU A 25 5.65 -10.34 15.19
N GLY A 26 6.85 -9.92 15.58
CA GLY A 26 7.96 -10.81 15.91
C GLY A 26 8.63 -11.38 14.65
N SER A 27 9.09 -12.63 14.72
CA SER A 27 9.83 -13.25 13.61
C SER A 27 8.93 -14.07 12.69
N CYS A 28 8.95 -13.73 11.40
CA CYS A 28 8.34 -14.50 10.32
C CYS A 28 9.28 -14.50 9.11
N PRO A 29 9.57 -15.64 8.46
CA PRO A 29 10.48 -15.69 7.32
C PRO A 29 10.02 -14.83 6.12
N GLN A 30 8.72 -14.59 5.97
CA GLN A 30 8.12 -13.80 4.89
C GLN A 30 7.90 -12.31 5.26
N ILE A 31 8.46 -11.85 6.38
CA ILE A 31 8.40 -10.45 6.81
C ILE A 31 9.82 -9.93 7.01
N ILE A 32 10.08 -8.69 6.60
CA ILE A 32 11.38 -8.06 6.75
C ILE A 32 11.77 -8.01 8.23
N ARG A 33 13.00 -8.46 8.54
CA ARG A 33 13.47 -8.42 9.93
C ARG A 33 13.89 -7.01 10.31
N CYS A 34 13.40 -6.54 11.46
CA CYS A 34 13.94 -5.35 12.13
C CYS A 34 15.03 -5.78 13.14
N PHE A 35 16.16 -5.08 13.13
CA PHE A 35 17.27 -5.26 14.07
C PHE A 35 17.27 -4.23 15.20
N GLY A 36 16.57 -3.11 15.03
CA GLY A 36 16.49 -2.03 16.00
C GLY A 36 16.19 -0.69 15.35
N ASP A 37 16.29 0.36 16.15
CA ASP A 37 16.03 1.73 15.76
C ASP A 37 16.96 2.69 16.52
N ASP A 38 17.18 3.87 15.96
CA ASP A 38 17.85 4.97 16.65
C ASP A 38 17.36 6.35 16.19
N TYR A 39 17.98 7.39 16.74
CA TYR A 39 17.78 8.75 16.27
C TYR A 39 19.11 9.37 15.87
N SER A 40 19.14 10.03 14.72
CA SER A 40 20.24 10.89 14.32
C SER A 40 19.80 12.36 14.33
N VAL A 41 20.74 13.26 14.60
CA VAL A 41 20.53 14.70 14.46
C VAL A 41 21.45 15.18 13.34
N GLU A 42 20.85 15.64 12.26
CA GLU A 42 21.58 16.24 11.13
C GLU A 42 21.26 17.74 11.07
N SER A 43 21.95 18.49 10.22
CA SER A 43 21.74 19.94 10.07
C SER A 43 20.31 20.35 9.70
N ARG A 44 19.51 19.41 9.18
CA ARG A 44 18.12 19.58 8.75
C ARG A 44 17.09 19.15 9.80
N GLY A 45 17.51 18.60 10.94
CA GLY A 45 16.60 18.18 12.01
C GLY A 45 16.97 16.82 12.61
N LYS A 46 16.05 16.31 13.45
CA LYS A 46 16.16 14.99 14.07
C LYS A 46 15.44 13.96 13.20
N PHE A 47 16.10 12.85 12.92
CA PHE A 47 15.59 11.74 12.12
C PHE A 47 15.41 10.51 13.00
N TYR A 48 14.42 9.69 12.66
CA TYR A 48 14.22 8.37 13.25
C TYR A 48 14.66 7.33 12.23
N ASN A 49 15.59 6.47 12.61
CA ASN A 49 16.17 5.47 11.71
C ASN A 49 15.76 4.08 12.14
N LEU A 50 15.38 3.26 11.16
CA LEU A 50 15.07 1.85 11.34
C LEU A 50 16.18 1.00 10.72
N PHE A 51 16.67 0.03 11.50
CA PHE A 51 17.64 -0.95 11.02
C PHE A 51 16.91 -2.19 10.54
N LEU A 52 16.77 -2.31 9.23
CA LEU A 52 16.08 -3.44 8.59
C LEU A 52 17.07 -4.40 7.92
N GLU A 53 16.62 -5.63 7.74
CA GLU A 53 17.28 -6.61 6.89
C GLU A 53 17.44 -6.10 5.46
N TYR A 54 18.60 -6.40 4.86
CA TYR A 54 18.95 -5.90 3.55
C TYR A 54 18.55 -6.90 2.45
N ALA A 55 17.66 -6.47 1.56
CA ALA A 55 17.25 -7.22 0.38
C ALA A 55 18.16 -6.91 -0.82
N ASP A 56 19.16 -7.77 -1.06
CA ASP A 56 20.20 -7.56 -2.07
C ASP A 56 19.70 -7.57 -3.52
N LYS A 57 18.47 -8.00 -3.78
CA LYS A 57 17.85 -7.96 -5.12
C LYS A 57 16.85 -6.83 -5.30
N GLY A 58 16.66 -5.96 -4.31
CA GLY A 58 15.71 -4.85 -4.37
C GLY A 58 14.26 -5.31 -4.25
N SER A 59 13.33 -4.51 -4.75
CA SER A 59 11.90 -4.85 -4.74
C SER A 59 11.52 -5.79 -5.87
N LEU A 60 10.36 -6.42 -5.74
CA LEU A 60 9.79 -7.24 -6.81
C LEU A 60 9.43 -6.39 -8.04
N ALA A 61 9.07 -5.10 -7.83
CA ALA A 61 8.92 -4.14 -8.92
C ALA A 61 10.23 -3.98 -9.73
N ASP A 62 11.37 -3.84 -9.05
CA ASP A 62 12.69 -3.73 -9.70
C ASP A 62 13.08 -5.01 -10.43
N HIS A 63 12.74 -6.16 -9.86
CA HIS A 63 12.97 -7.46 -10.48
C HIS A 63 12.18 -7.60 -11.78
N ILE A 64 10.88 -7.30 -11.75
CA ILE A 64 10.00 -7.39 -12.92
C ILE A 64 10.45 -6.43 -14.02
N LYS A 65 10.79 -5.19 -13.67
CA LYS A 65 11.29 -4.19 -14.62
C LYS A 65 12.56 -4.64 -15.31
N ARG A 66 13.51 -5.27 -14.59
CA ARG A 66 14.74 -5.81 -15.17
C ARG A 66 14.51 -7.05 -16.04
N ASN A 67 13.50 -7.85 -15.73
CA ASN A 67 13.27 -9.16 -16.34
C ASN A 67 12.18 -9.14 -17.43
N GLY A 68 12.15 -8.09 -18.25
CA GLY A 68 11.25 -8.02 -19.41
C GLY A 68 9.81 -7.55 -19.08
N GLY A 69 9.61 -7.03 -17.88
CA GLY A 69 8.39 -6.31 -17.49
C GLY A 69 7.22 -7.19 -17.06
N ARG A 70 7.34 -8.52 -17.04
CA ARG A 70 6.30 -9.44 -16.54
C ARG A 70 6.89 -10.79 -16.16
N LEU A 71 6.14 -11.58 -15.40
CA LEU A 71 6.53 -12.93 -14.95
C LEU A 71 5.67 -14.02 -15.57
N VAL A 72 6.20 -15.24 -15.61
CA VAL A 72 5.41 -16.44 -15.93
C VAL A 72 4.56 -16.86 -14.73
N GLU A 73 3.47 -17.56 -14.98
CA GLU A 73 2.47 -17.91 -13.95
C GLU A 73 3.06 -18.73 -12.78
N SER A 74 4.05 -19.57 -13.04
CA SER A 74 4.77 -20.34 -12.00
C SER A 74 5.53 -19.42 -11.02
N ASP A 75 6.19 -18.38 -11.53
CA ASP A 75 6.93 -17.42 -10.71
C ASP A 75 5.94 -16.55 -9.91
N VAL A 76 4.85 -16.11 -10.56
CA VAL A 76 3.74 -15.41 -9.91
C VAL A 76 3.21 -16.25 -8.75
N LYS A 77 2.92 -17.53 -8.98
CA LYS A 77 2.45 -18.47 -7.94
C LYS A 77 3.42 -18.53 -6.77
N ARG A 78 4.73 -18.72 -7.02
CA ARG A 78 5.76 -18.77 -5.97
C ARG A 78 5.80 -17.51 -5.11
N PHE A 79 5.78 -16.34 -5.73
CA PHE A 79 5.82 -15.07 -5.01
C PHE A 79 4.52 -14.79 -4.26
N VAL A 80 3.35 -15.04 -4.87
CA VAL A 80 2.05 -14.89 -4.21
C VAL A 80 1.93 -15.83 -3.01
N LYS A 81 2.38 -17.09 -3.13
CA LYS A 81 2.40 -18.05 -2.00
C LYS A 81 3.21 -17.50 -0.81
N SER A 82 4.34 -16.86 -1.07
CA SER A 82 5.16 -16.23 -0.02
C SER A 82 4.51 -14.99 0.57
N ILE A 83 3.92 -14.12 -0.26
CA ILE A 83 3.15 -12.95 0.19
C ILE A 83 1.98 -13.38 1.09
N LEU A 84 1.21 -14.39 0.67
CA LEU A 84 0.08 -14.91 1.46
C LEU A 84 0.53 -15.53 2.77
N ARG A 85 1.67 -16.23 2.83
CA ARG A 85 2.24 -16.74 4.09
C ARG A 85 2.57 -15.59 5.05
N GLY A 86 3.18 -14.52 4.53
CA GLY A 86 3.44 -13.30 5.28
C GLY A 86 2.15 -12.66 5.81
N LEU A 87 1.17 -12.44 4.94
CA LEU A 87 -0.12 -11.84 5.31
C LEU A 87 -0.92 -12.71 6.27
N ASN A 88 -0.93 -14.03 6.10
CA ASN A 88 -1.59 -14.93 7.03
C ASN A 88 -1.01 -14.78 8.46
N PHE A 89 0.31 -14.66 8.55
CA PHE A 89 0.97 -14.38 9.82
C PHE A 89 0.57 -13.01 10.39
N VAL A 90 0.63 -11.94 9.58
CA VAL A 90 0.22 -10.57 9.98
C VAL A 90 -1.23 -10.55 10.48
N HIS A 91 -2.15 -11.16 9.74
CA HIS A 91 -3.57 -11.24 10.07
C HIS A 91 -3.81 -12.05 11.35
N SER A 92 -3.08 -13.17 11.54
CA SER A 92 -3.16 -13.99 12.76
C SER A 92 -2.72 -13.23 14.02
N LYS A 93 -1.87 -12.21 13.88
CA LYS A 93 -1.45 -11.30 14.95
C LYS A 93 -2.40 -10.13 15.16
N GLY A 94 -3.47 -10.05 14.37
CA GLY A 94 -4.48 -9.00 14.46
C GLY A 94 -4.06 -7.70 13.79
N PHE A 95 -3.09 -7.73 12.87
CA PHE A 95 -2.65 -6.57 12.11
C PHE A 95 -3.11 -6.65 10.65
N VAL A 96 -3.23 -5.48 10.03
CA VAL A 96 -3.54 -5.29 8.61
C VAL A 96 -2.44 -4.43 8.02
N HIS A 97 -1.94 -4.80 6.84
CA HIS A 97 -0.77 -4.16 6.25
C HIS A 97 -1.12 -2.82 5.56
N TYR A 98 -2.24 -2.75 4.86
CA TYR A 98 -2.75 -1.58 4.10
C TYR A 98 -1.90 -1.09 2.92
N ASP A 99 -0.71 -1.64 2.67
CA ASP A 99 0.14 -1.17 1.56
C ASP A 99 0.89 -2.30 0.84
N VAL A 100 0.16 -3.39 0.59
CA VAL A 100 0.67 -4.49 -0.23
C VAL A 100 0.78 -4.00 -1.69
N LYS A 101 2.01 -3.90 -2.18
CA LYS A 101 2.37 -3.49 -3.54
C LYS A 101 3.75 -4.05 -3.92
N LEU A 102 4.07 -4.09 -5.21
CA LEU A 102 5.34 -4.69 -5.68
C LEU A 102 6.60 -4.02 -5.12
N GLN A 103 6.52 -2.72 -4.81
CA GLN A 103 7.61 -1.95 -4.21
C GLN A 103 7.88 -2.36 -2.75
N ASN A 104 6.86 -2.87 -2.05
CA ASN A 104 6.92 -3.28 -0.65
C ASN A 104 7.09 -4.81 -0.48
N VAL A 105 7.32 -5.52 -1.59
CA VAL A 105 7.71 -6.94 -1.59
C VAL A 105 9.18 -7.00 -1.98
N LEU A 106 10.04 -7.34 -1.03
CA LEU A 106 11.49 -7.34 -1.21
C LEU A 106 12.01 -8.73 -1.59
N LEU A 107 12.93 -8.79 -2.55
CA LEU A 107 13.53 -10.02 -3.08
C LEU A 107 14.95 -10.22 -2.54
N PHE A 108 15.26 -11.45 -2.16
CA PHE A 108 16.54 -11.86 -1.61
C PHE A 108 17.30 -12.79 -2.58
N GLY A 109 18.63 -12.85 -2.43
CA GLY A 109 19.50 -13.63 -3.32
C GLY A 109 19.26 -15.15 -3.31
N ASN A 110 18.60 -15.67 -2.28
CA ASN A 110 18.12 -17.07 -2.24
C ASN A 110 16.79 -17.29 -2.99
N GLY A 111 16.19 -16.22 -3.55
CA GLY A 111 14.92 -16.24 -4.24
C GLY A 111 13.69 -16.13 -3.33
N ASP A 112 13.87 -15.89 -2.04
CA ASP A 112 12.77 -15.61 -1.13
C ASP A 112 12.26 -14.18 -1.30
N VAL A 113 10.97 -13.98 -1.04
CA VAL A 113 10.37 -12.65 -0.95
C VAL A 113 9.80 -12.39 0.44
N LYS A 114 9.92 -11.14 0.90
CA LYS A 114 9.42 -10.70 2.20
C LYS A 114 8.61 -9.41 2.07
N LEU A 115 7.55 -9.31 2.86
CA LEU A 115 6.79 -8.07 3.03
C LEU A 115 7.59 -7.07 3.85
N ALA A 116 7.56 -5.81 3.43
CA ALA A 116 8.21 -4.68 4.07
C ALA A 116 7.28 -3.45 4.10
N ASP A 117 7.74 -2.38 4.72
CA ASP A 117 7.01 -1.10 4.86
C ASP A 117 5.69 -1.27 5.62
N PHE A 118 5.82 -1.45 6.94
CA PHE A 118 4.68 -1.54 7.85
C PHE A 118 4.26 -0.16 8.38
N GLY A 119 4.68 0.94 7.72
CA GLY A 119 4.37 2.30 8.15
C GLY A 119 2.86 2.59 8.20
N LEU A 120 2.08 1.99 7.30
CA LEU A 120 0.61 2.13 7.27
C LEU A 120 -0.13 1.04 8.06
N ALA A 121 0.59 0.02 8.53
CA ALA A 121 -0.01 -1.13 9.17
C ALA A 121 -0.68 -0.74 10.49
N LYS A 122 -1.76 -1.44 10.83
CA LYS A 122 -2.56 -1.13 12.01
C LYS A 122 -3.19 -2.38 12.61
N ARG A 123 -3.47 -2.33 13.91
CA ARG A 123 -4.27 -3.34 14.59
C ARG A 123 -5.72 -3.25 14.12
N ASN A 124 -6.29 -4.41 13.75
CA ASN A 124 -7.69 -4.55 13.36
C ASN A 124 -8.62 -4.00 14.45
N GLY A 125 -9.65 -3.25 14.05
CA GLY A 125 -10.60 -2.62 14.97
C GLY A 125 -10.04 -1.43 15.76
N GLY A 126 -8.82 -0.96 15.45
CA GLY A 126 -8.31 0.30 15.98
C GLY A 126 -9.09 1.49 15.42
N LYS A 127 -9.41 2.51 16.25
CA LYS A 127 -10.17 3.71 15.85
C LYS A 127 -9.67 4.27 14.53
N GLN A 128 -10.44 4.17 13.46
CA GLN A 128 -10.13 4.79 12.17
C GLN A 128 -10.74 6.18 12.13
N GLY A 129 -9.97 7.17 11.68
CA GLY A 129 -10.54 8.46 11.34
C GLY A 129 -11.61 8.24 10.26
N ARG A 130 -12.76 8.91 10.38
CA ARG A 130 -13.98 8.58 9.62
C ARG A 130 -13.87 8.74 8.08
N PHE A 131 -12.70 9.12 7.56
CA PHE A 131 -12.40 9.35 6.14
C PHE A 131 -10.93 9.06 5.76
N GLU A 132 -10.22 8.25 6.54
CA GLU A 132 -8.80 7.97 6.29
C GLU A 132 -8.65 6.83 5.28
N ILE A 133 -8.58 7.19 4.00
CA ILE A 133 -8.20 6.26 2.92
C ILE A 133 -6.69 5.98 3.04
N ARG A 134 -6.33 4.71 3.20
CA ARG A 134 -4.93 4.24 3.31
C ARG A 134 -4.55 3.37 2.12
N GLY A 135 -3.25 3.36 1.82
CA GLY A 135 -2.65 2.53 0.79
C GLY A 135 -2.49 3.23 -0.55
N THR A 136 -1.86 2.52 -1.47
CA THR A 136 -1.60 3.01 -2.83
C THR A 136 -2.88 2.98 -3.67
N PRO A 137 -3.32 4.09 -4.31
CA PRO A 137 -4.63 4.23 -4.97
C PRO A 137 -5.04 3.08 -5.92
N LEU A 138 -4.08 2.53 -6.67
CA LEU A 138 -4.30 1.43 -7.62
C LEU A 138 -4.60 0.08 -6.94
N ASN A 139 -4.33 -0.05 -5.64
CA ASN A 139 -4.51 -1.28 -4.87
C ASN A 139 -5.60 -1.16 -3.81
N ILE A 140 -6.34 -0.04 -3.79
CA ILE A 140 -7.39 0.21 -2.80
C ILE A 140 -8.60 -0.67 -3.06
N ALA A 141 -9.10 -1.29 -2.00
CA ALA A 141 -10.31 -2.12 -2.03
C ALA A 141 -11.59 -1.26 -2.01
N PRO A 142 -12.71 -1.73 -2.60
CA PRO A 142 -13.98 -1.00 -2.63
C PRO A 142 -14.48 -0.53 -1.25
N GLU A 143 -14.33 -1.35 -0.24
CA GLU A 143 -14.75 -1.04 1.14
C GLU A 143 -13.97 0.12 1.76
N SER A 144 -12.70 0.31 1.39
CA SER A 144 -11.84 1.36 1.92
C SER A 144 -12.25 2.72 1.38
N VAL A 145 -12.79 2.76 0.16
CA VAL A 145 -13.39 3.98 -0.43
C VAL A 145 -14.72 4.29 0.23
N ASN A 146 -15.53 3.25 0.49
CA ASN A 146 -16.88 3.40 1.04
C ASN A 146 -16.91 3.64 2.57
N GLY A 147 -15.74 3.71 3.22
CA GLY A 147 -15.64 3.95 4.67
C GLY A 147 -16.12 2.80 5.54
N ASN A 148 -16.13 1.58 5.02
CA ASN A 148 -16.50 0.39 5.77
C ASN A 148 -15.30 -0.14 6.57
N VAL A 149 -15.56 -0.66 7.78
CA VAL A 149 -14.54 -1.11 8.76
C VAL A 149 -14.07 -2.55 8.49
N TYR A 150 -13.87 -2.92 7.23
CA TYR A 150 -13.30 -4.23 6.91
C TYR A 150 -11.79 -4.06 6.72
N ASP A 151 -11.01 -4.63 7.64
CA ASP A 151 -9.57 -4.41 7.64
C ASP A 151 -8.83 -5.53 6.88
N PHE A 152 -8.88 -6.79 7.34
CA PHE A 152 -8.09 -7.89 6.71
C PHE A 152 -8.37 -8.14 5.22
N PRO A 153 -9.64 -8.07 4.74
CA PRO A 153 -9.93 -8.31 3.32
C PRO A 153 -9.25 -7.31 2.37
N VAL A 154 -8.89 -6.10 2.85
CA VAL A 154 -8.22 -5.07 2.05
C VAL A 154 -6.89 -5.55 1.52
N ASP A 155 -6.10 -6.23 2.36
CA ASP A 155 -4.80 -6.78 1.94
C ASP A 155 -4.99 -7.86 0.86
N ILE A 156 -6.08 -8.63 0.92
CA ILE A 156 -6.36 -9.68 -0.08
C ILE A 156 -6.73 -9.10 -1.44
N TRP A 157 -7.45 -7.99 -1.46
CA TRP A 157 -7.70 -7.25 -2.70
C TRP A 157 -6.38 -6.78 -3.32
N ALA A 158 -5.49 -6.21 -2.50
CA ALA A 158 -4.18 -5.75 -2.93
C ALA A 158 -3.29 -6.90 -3.43
N VAL A 159 -3.37 -8.11 -2.86
CA VAL A 159 -2.74 -9.32 -3.40
C VAL A 159 -3.22 -9.62 -4.82
N GLY A 160 -4.52 -9.50 -5.08
CA GLY A 160 -5.08 -9.66 -6.42
C GLY A 160 -4.48 -8.63 -7.40
N CYS A 161 -4.38 -7.37 -6.99
CA CYS A 161 -3.74 -6.33 -7.81
C CYS A 161 -2.28 -6.65 -8.11
N VAL A 162 -1.51 -7.04 -7.09
CA VAL A 162 -0.10 -7.44 -7.20
C VAL A 162 0.06 -8.66 -8.12
N PHE A 163 -0.82 -9.66 -8.03
CA PHE A 163 -0.82 -10.82 -8.93
C PHE A 163 -0.94 -10.37 -10.39
N VAL A 164 -1.95 -9.54 -10.71
CA VAL A 164 -2.19 -9.06 -12.08
C VAL A 164 -1.00 -8.24 -12.58
N GLU A 165 -0.43 -7.39 -11.72
CA GLU A 165 0.73 -6.57 -12.05
C GLU A 165 1.96 -7.41 -12.36
N MET A 166 2.24 -8.46 -11.58
CA MET A 166 3.33 -9.40 -11.87
C MET A 166 3.14 -10.11 -13.21
N PHE A 167 1.93 -10.60 -13.48
CA PHE A 167 1.66 -11.41 -14.67
C PHE A 167 1.61 -10.59 -15.96
N THR A 168 1.09 -9.36 -15.89
CA THR A 168 0.86 -8.52 -17.08
C THR A 168 1.91 -7.44 -17.28
N GLY A 169 2.63 -7.05 -16.21
CA GLY A 169 3.49 -5.87 -16.20
C GLY A 169 2.74 -4.55 -16.11
N LYS A 170 1.45 -4.58 -15.81
CA LYS A 170 0.57 -3.40 -15.81
C LYS A 170 -0.32 -3.39 -14.57
N PRO A 171 -0.68 -2.22 -14.04
CA PRO A 171 -1.65 -2.14 -12.95
C PRO A 171 -2.95 -2.86 -13.29
N ALA A 172 -3.57 -3.47 -12.27
CA ALA A 172 -4.81 -4.24 -12.43
C ALA A 172 -5.99 -3.39 -12.93
N TRP A 173 -6.00 -2.11 -12.56
CA TRP A 173 -6.92 -1.12 -13.10
C TRP A 173 -6.32 -0.43 -14.32
N ASN A 174 -6.93 -0.66 -15.48
CA ASN A 174 -6.56 0.05 -16.71
C ASN A 174 -7.13 1.49 -16.65
N LEU A 175 -6.29 2.44 -16.27
CA LEU A 175 -6.62 3.85 -16.31
C LEU A 175 -6.46 4.38 -17.73
N LYS A 176 -7.49 5.05 -18.25
CA LYS A 176 -7.36 5.80 -19.50
C LYS A 176 -6.45 6.99 -19.26
N SER A 177 -5.70 7.41 -20.27
CA SER A 177 -4.91 8.65 -20.20
C SER A 177 -5.82 9.81 -19.80
N GLY A 178 -5.49 10.51 -18.71
CA GLY A 178 -6.26 11.64 -18.18
C GLY A 178 -7.28 11.30 -17.09
N THR A 179 -7.42 10.03 -16.68
CA THR A 179 -8.22 9.68 -15.48
C THR A 179 -7.51 10.16 -14.22
N ASN A 180 -8.18 10.99 -13.41
CA ASN A 180 -7.63 11.45 -12.14
C ASN A 180 -7.86 10.39 -11.03
N ILE A 181 -7.22 10.56 -9.88
CA ILE A 181 -7.33 9.62 -8.75
C ILE A 181 -8.78 9.55 -8.23
N ALA A 182 -9.51 10.68 -8.20
CA ALA A 182 -10.89 10.71 -7.72
C ALA A 182 -11.82 9.85 -8.60
N ASP A 183 -11.65 9.88 -9.92
CA ASP A 183 -12.41 9.07 -10.87
C ASP A 183 -12.14 7.57 -10.66
N LEU A 184 -10.88 7.21 -10.37
CA LEU A 184 -10.51 5.84 -10.01
C LEU A 184 -11.20 5.41 -8.71
N LEU A 185 -11.18 6.26 -7.67
CA LEU A 185 -11.81 5.93 -6.39
C LEU A 185 -13.33 5.78 -6.55
N ILE A 186 -14.00 6.66 -7.31
CA ILE A 186 -15.43 6.53 -7.62
C ILE A 186 -15.71 5.21 -8.35
N LYS A 187 -14.86 4.87 -9.34
CA LYS A 187 -14.98 3.60 -10.07
C LYS A 187 -14.82 2.38 -9.16
N ILE A 188 -13.89 2.43 -8.21
CA ILE A 188 -13.64 1.35 -7.24
C ILE A 188 -14.80 1.23 -6.23
N GLY A 189 -15.25 2.35 -5.65
CA GLY A 189 -16.22 2.37 -4.55
C GLY A 189 -17.69 2.25 -4.98
N VAL A 190 -18.06 2.92 -6.07
CA VAL A 190 -19.45 3.01 -6.56
C VAL A 190 -19.71 2.14 -7.78
N GLY A 191 -18.71 2.00 -8.66
CA GLY A 191 -18.88 1.25 -9.91
C GLY A 191 -19.04 -0.26 -9.69
N ASP A 192 -19.72 -0.94 -10.61
CA ASP A 192 -19.83 -2.42 -10.65
C ASP A 192 -18.62 -3.10 -11.31
N GLU A 193 -17.69 -2.32 -11.87
CA GLU A 193 -16.49 -2.82 -12.51
C GLU A 193 -15.52 -3.50 -11.54
N LEU A 194 -14.79 -4.50 -12.05
CA LEU A 194 -13.72 -5.22 -11.36
C LEU A 194 -12.42 -5.06 -12.15
N PRO A 195 -11.25 -5.24 -11.50
CA PRO A 195 -9.98 -5.35 -12.21
C PRO A 195 -10.03 -6.44 -13.30
N GLU A 196 -9.35 -6.19 -14.43
CA GLU A 196 -9.39 -7.12 -15.56
C GLU A 196 -8.55 -8.37 -15.26
N ILE A 197 -9.20 -9.54 -15.25
CA ILE A 197 -8.52 -10.84 -15.11
C ILE A 197 -7.84 -11.21 -16.44
N PRO A 198 -6.51 -11.43 -16.47
CA PRO A 198 -5.80 -11.75 -17.70
C PRO A 198 -6.27 -13.05 -18.35
N ARG A 199 -6.70 -12.98 -19.62
CA ARG A 199 -7.23 -14.15 -20.36
C ARG A 199 -6.24 -15.30 -20.54
N LYS A 200 -4.93 -14.99 -20.49
CA LYS A 200 -3.83 -15.94 -20.70
C LYS A 200 -3.50 -16.81 -19.47
N LEU A 201 -4.11 -16.54 -18.32
CA LEU A 201 -3.93 -17.36 -17.12
C LEU A 201 -4.57 -18.73 -17.28
N SER A 202 -4.07 -19.69 -16.50
CA SER A 202 -4.76 -20.95 -16.23
C SER A 202 -6.17 -20.70 -15.65
N GLU A 203 -7.05 -21.70 -15.73
CA GLU A 203 -8.37 -21.60 -15.12
C GLU A 203 -8.26 -21.50 -13.59
N GLU A 204 -7.28 -22.16 -12.99
CA GLU A 204 -6.95 -22.06 -11.56
C GLU A 204 -6.48 -20.65 -11.18
N GLY A 205 -5.65 -20.01 -12.02
CA GLY A 205 -5.19 -18.63 -11.81
C GLY A 205 -6.33 -17.62 -11.94
N LYS A 206 -7.25 -17.84 -12.88
CA LYS A 206 -8.48 -17.03 -13.01
C LYS A 206 -9.39 -17.20 -11.81
N ASP A 207 -9.63 -18.43 -11.34
CA ASP A 207 -10.47 -18.67 -10.16
C ASP A 207 -9.85 -18.04 -8.90
N PHE A 208 -8.53 -18.17 -8.73
CA PHE A 208 -7.78 -17.55 -7.64
C PHE A 208 -7.98 -16.03 -7.61
N LEU A 209 -7.81 -15.35 -8.75
CA LEU A 209 -8.07 -13.90 -8.87
C LEU A 209 -9.53 -13.56 -8.60
N GLY A 210 -10.47 -14.40 -9.03
CA GLY A 210 -11.89 -14.26 -8.73
C GLY A 210 -12.19 -14.28 -7.22
N LYS A 211 -11.46 -15.10 -6.45
CA LYS A 211 -11.57 -15.11 -4.98
C LYS A 211 -10.99 -13.85 -4.33
N CYS A 212 -9.95 -13.26 -4.92
CA CYS A 212 -9.33 -12.02 -4.44
C CYS A 212 -10.22 -10.80 -4.73
N PHE A 213 -10.81 -10.71 -5.92
CA PHE A 213 -11.61 -9.55 -6.36
C PHE A 213 -13.10 -9.65 -6.01
N SER A 214 -13.46 -10.39 -4.95
CA SER A 214 -14.83 -10.36 -4.42
C SER A 214 -15.12 -8.99 -3.80
N LYS A 215 -16.13 -8.27 -4.30
CA LYS A 215 -16.51 -6.95 -3.78
C LYS A 215 -17.03 -6.98 -2.37
N ASP A 216 -17.79 -8.02 -2.04
CA ASP A 216 -18.24 -8.24 -0.67
C ASP A 216 -17.05 -8.74 0.16
N PRO A 217 -16.51 -7.93 1.09
CA PRO A 217 -15.33 -8.30 1.87
C PRO A 217 -15.57 -9.56 2.72
N ASN A 218 -16.82 -9.87 3.06
CA ASN A 218 -17.16 -11.10 3.80
C ASN A 218 -17.12 -12.37 2.94
N LYS A 219 -17.27 -12.22 1.62
CA LYS A 219 -17.17 -13.31 0.65
C LYS A 219 -15.77 -13.45 0.08
N ARG A 220 -14.94 -12.42 0.21
CA ARG A 220 -13.53 -12.45 -0.17
C ARG A 220 -12.80 -13.48 0.69
N TRP A 221 -11.97 -14.30 0.05
CA TRP A 221 -11.25 -15.35 0.77
C TRP A 221 -10.16 -14.76 1.66
N THR A 222 -9.84 -15.45 2.74
CA THR A 222 -8.73 -15.07 3.63
C THR A 222 -7.40 -15.55 3.05
N ALA A 223 -6.29 -15.02 3.57
CA ALA A 223 -4.95 -15.49 3.17
C ALA A 223 -4.79 -17.00 3.40
N GLU A 224 -5.28 -17.51 4.54
CA GLU A 224 -5.34 -18.95 4.85
C GLU A 224 -6.09 -19.75 3.77
N LYS A 225 -7.32 -19.37 3.45
CA LYS A 225 -8.11 -20.05 2.40
C LYS A 225 -7.45 -20.02 1.03
N LEU A 226 -6.77 -18.92 0.70
CA LEU A 226 -6.05 -18.77 -0.57
C LEU A 226 -4.78 -19.63 -0.63
N LEU A 227 -4.12 -19.89 0.51
CA LEU A 227 -3.00 -20.82 0.57
C LEU A 227 -3.42 -22.27 0.28
N ASP A 228 -4.65 -22.64 0.63
CA ASP A 228 -5.24 -23.95 0.36
C ASP A 228 -5.92 -24.04 -1.02
N HIS A 229 -5.90 -22.96 -1.81
CA HIS A 229 -6.53 -22.94 -3.13
C HIS A 229 -5.80 -23.87 -4.11
N PRO A 230 -6.50 -24.56 -5.05
CA PRO A 230 -5.86 -25.48 -6.01
C PRO A 230 -4.69 -24.88 -6.80
N PHE A 231 -4.77 -23.59 -7.13
CA PHE A 231 -3.66 -22.83 -7.74
C PHE A 231 -2.34 -22.93 -6.95
N MET A 232 -2.38 -23.05 -5.62
CA MET A 232 -1.21 -23.13 -4.74
C MET A 232 -0.72 -24.57 -4.48
N ALA A 233 -1.54 -25.57 -4.81
CA ALA A 233 -1.28 -27.00 -4.59
C ALA A 233 -0.55 -27.67 -5.76
N ALA A 234 -0.74 -27.16 -6.98
CA ALA A 234 0.04 -27.60 -8.13
C ALA A 234 1.45 -26.99 -8.01
N ASP A 235 2.44 -27.77 -7.57
CA ASP A 235 3.91 -27.65 -7.82
C ASP A 235 4.73 -28.10 -6.59
N ASP A 236 4.46 -29.30 -6.06
CA ASP A 236 5.42 -30.04 -5.21
C ASP A 236 6.37 -30.92 -6.05
N ASP A 237 6.64 -30.53 -7.31
CA ASP A 237 7.74 -31.13 -8.06
C ASP A 237 8.99 -30.27 -7.81
N GLU A 238 9.83 -30.75 -6.90
CA GLU A 238 11.16 -30.20 -6.61
C GLU A 238 12.00 -30.12 -7.89
N THR A 239 11.90 -28.99 -8.59
CA THR A 239 13.00 -28.50 -9.40
C THR A 239 13.41 -27.15 -8.87
N THR A 240 14.19 -27.19 -7.78
CA THR A 240 15.15 -26.13 -7.46
C THR A 240 16.13 -26.03 -8.62
N VAL A 241 15.74 -25.35 -9.70
CA VAL A 241 16.69 -24.88 -10.70
C VAL A 241 17.55 -23.80 -10.02
N PRO A 242 18.87 -24.03 -9.86
CA PRO A 242 19.73 -23.02 -9.27
C PRO A 242 19.72 -21.77 -10.15
N PHE A 243 19.64 -20.60 -9.52
CA PHE A 243 19.89 -19.33 -10.20
C PHE A 243 21.22 -19.42 -10.97
N PRO A 244 21.28 -19.11 -12.28
CA PRO A 244 22.54 -19.04 -12.99
C PRO A 244 23.37 -17.92 -12.38
N SER A 245 24.45 -18.31 -11.70
CA SER A 245 25.47 -17.40 -11.19
C SER A 245 26.31 -16.93 -12.38
N THR A 246 25.96 -15.79 -12.97
CA THR A 246 26.83 -15.16 -13.96
C THR A 246 28.03 -14.54 -13.26
N SER A 247 29.19 -15.09 -13.59
CA SER A 247 30.53 -14.70 -13.17
C SER A 247 30.83 -13.22 -13.42
N SER A 248 31.54 -12.64 -12.45
CA SER A 248 32.12 -11.30 -12.46
C SER A 248 32.77 -10.90 -13.77
N GLN A 249 32.37 -9.73 -14.27
CA GLN A 249 33.25 -8.88 -15.07
C GLN A 249 33.24 -7.48 -14.45
N CYS A 250 34.41 -7.10 -13.94
CA CYS A 250 34.65 -5.84 -13.28
C CYS A 250 34.79 -4.75 -14.35
N CYS A 251 33.84 -3.81 -14.40
CA CYS A 251 34.04 -2.52 -15.04
C CYS A 251 33.71 -1.44 -14.01
N SER A 252 34.74 -0.64 -13.71
CA SER A 252 34.70 0.52 -12.84
C SER A 252 33.91 1.65 -13.47
N GLU A 253 32.73 1.99 -12.94
CA GLU A 253 32.06 3.27 -13.20
C GLU A 253 31.42 3.83 -11.92
N GLU A 254 31.30 5.14 -11.91
CA GLU A 254 31.36 6.08 -10.79
C GLU A 254 30.24 5.96 -9.74
N PHE A 255 30.57 6.34 -8.49
CA PHE A 255 29.64 6.54 -7.39
C PHE A 255 28.50 7.49 -7.81
N SER A 256 27.32 6.95 -8.09
CA SER A 256 26.12 7.74 -8.25
C SER A 256 25.49 8.02 -6.89
N VAL A 257 25.15 9.29 -6.68
CA VAL A 257 24.56 9.80 -5.46
C VAL A 257 23.23 9.09 -5.18
N SER A 258 23.08 8.61 -3.94
CA SER A 258 21.87 7.96 -3.42
C SER A 258 20.61 8.74 -3.80
N PRO A 259 19.60 8.10 -4.42
CA PRO A 259 18.32 8.76 -4.71
C PRO A 259 17.67 9.22 -3.40
N ARG A 260 17.44 10.53 -3.27
CA ARG A 260 16.60 11.08 -2.20
C ARG A 260 15.14 10.86 -2.60
N CYS A 261 14.45 10.01 -1.85
CA CYS A 261 12.99 9.85 -1.84
C CYS A 261 12.35 9.33 -3.16
N PRO A 262 11.46 8.31 -3.11
CA PRO A 262 10.70 7.86 -4.29
C PRO A 262 9.46 8.73 -4.61
N PHE A 263 9.24 9.81 -3.87
CA PHE A 263 8.12 10.73 -4.11
C PHE A 263 8.55 11.86 -5.05
N ASP A 264 8.80 11.51 -6.32
CA ASP A 264 8.79 12.48 -7.42
C ASP A 264 7.60 12.14 -8.34
N PHE A 265 6.42 12.53 -7.87
CA PHE A 265 5.27 12.73 -8.75
C PHE A 265 5.35 14.16 -9.25
N SER A 266 5.67 14.36 -10.53
CA SER A 266 5.82 15.68 -11.14
C SER A 266 4.53 16.54 -11.19
N ASP A 267 3.47 16.19 -10.46
CA ASP A 267 2.22 16.95 -10.40
C ASP A 267 1.66 17.11 -8.97
N TRP A 268 2.44 16.82 -7.92
CA TRP A 268 2.01 17.02 -6.54
C TRP A 268 2.70 18.23 -5.90
N VAL A 269 2.21 19.41 -6.23
CA VAL A 269 2.49 20.65 -5.48
C VAL A 269 1.39 20.79 -4.42
N SER A 270 1.76 20.71 -3.15
CA SER A 270 0.92 21.26 -2.08
C SER A 270 0.79 22.76 -2.33
N THR A 271 -0.34 23.19 -2.89
CA THR A 271 -0.66 24.61 -2.97
C THR A 271 -1.12 25.07 -1.59
N ASP A 272 -0.18 25.66 -0.86
CA ASP A 272 -0.50 26.73 0.08
C ASP A 272 -1.24 27.83 -0.69
N GLU A 273 -2.25 28.41 -0.05
CA GLU A 273 -3.14 29.40 -0.65
C GLU A 273 -2.38 30.59 -1.24
N SER A 274 -2.65 30.89 -2.52
CA SER A 274 -2.58 32.26 -3.01
C SER A 274 -3.73 32.50 -4.00
N ILE A 275 -4.60 33.42 -3.59
CA ILE A 275 -5.84 33.84 -4.24
C ILE A 275 -5.57 34.54 -5.58
N SER A 276 -6.31 34.16 -6.64
CA SER A 276 -6.76 35.09 -7.69
C SER A 276 -7.96 34.54 -8.52
N ARG A 277 -9.14 35.14 -8.30
CA ARG A 277 -10.23 35.62 -9.22
C ARG A 277 -10.31 35.03 -10.65
N GLU A 278 -11.42 34.70 -11.32
CA GLU A 278 -12.91 34.65 -11.18
C GLU A 278 -13.42 33.79 -12.39
N ASP A 279 -14.54 33.04 -12.34
CA ASP A 279 -15.86 33.42 -12.92
C ASP A 279 -17.01 32.55 -12.29
N PRO A 280 -18.20 33.10 -11.92
CA PRO A 280 -19.03 32.59 -10.81
C PRO A 280 -20.31 31.77 -11.14
N SER A 281 -20.55 31.29 -12.36
CA SER A 281 -21.90 30.77 -12.69
C SER A 281 -22.24 29.37 -12.15
N VAL A 282 -21.27 28.47 -11.97
CA VAL A 282 -21.53 27.06 -11.55
C VAL A 282 -21.47 26.88 -10.03
N VAL A 283 -20.77 27.77 -9.31
CA VAL A 283 -20.59 27.73 -7.85
C VAL A 283 -21.88 28.07 -7.09
N SER A 284 -22.81 28.78 -7.74
CA SER A 284 -24.07 29.23 -7.12
C SER A 284 -24.98 28.09 -6.66
N SER A 285 -25.00 26.94 -7.36
CA SER A 285 -25.91 25.84 -7.02
C SER A 285 -25.42 25.02 -5.82
N ALA A 286 -24.10 24.85 -5.66
CA ALA A 286 -23.52 24.13 -4.53
C ALA A 286 -23.47 24.98 -3.26
N LEU A 287 -23.17 26.29 -3.37
CA LEU A 287 -23.17 27.21 -2.22
C LEU A 287 -24.57 27.44 -1.62
N ASN A 288 -25.62 27.41 -2.46
CA ASN A 288 -26.99 27.57 -1.97
C ASN A 288 -27.47 26.36 -1.14
N ARG A 289 -26.96 25.15 -1.44
CA ARG A 289 -27.26 23.93 -0.64
C ARG A 289 -26.53 23.91 0.70
N ILE A 290 -25.39 24.61 0.81
CA ILE A 290 -24.61 24.71 2.06
C ILE A 290 -25.18 25.81 2.97
N ARG A 291 -25.79 26.86 2.41
CA ARG A 291 -26.45 27.95 3.17
C ARG A 291 -27.68 27.51 3.96
N GLU A 292 -28.40 26.48 3.54
CA GLU A 292 -29.58 25.97 4.27
C GLU A 292 -29.21 25.19 5.55
N LEU A 293 -27.91 25.01 5.85
CA LEU A 293 -27.42 24.28 7.04
C LEU A 293 -26.78 25.17 8.11
N ALA A 294 -26.81 26.50 7.97
CA ALA A 294 -26.35 27.43 8.99
C ALA A 294 -27.53 28.23 9.56
N PHE A 295 -27.75 28.14 10.87
CA PHE A 295 -28.66 29.03 11.61
C PHE A 295 -28.13 30.48 11.59
N ASP A 296 -29.06 31.44 11.64
CA ASP A 296 -28.88 32.83 11.15
C ASP A 296 -28.43 33.86 12.22
N GLU A 297 -27.59 33.47 13.20
CA GLU A 297 -26.93 34.45 14.08
C GLU A 297 -25.47 34.08 14.41
N ALA A 298 -24.56 35.03 14.23
CA ALA A 298 -23.13 34.88 14.51
C ALA A 298 -22.83 34.95 16.02
N PRO A 299 -21.87 34.16 16.57
CA PRO A 299 -21.38 34.35 17.92
C PRO A 299 -20.61 35.67 18.03
N ASN A 300 -21.08 36.58 18.87
CA ASN A 300 -20.42 37.84 19.21
C ASN A 300 -19.27 37.58 20.19
N TRP A 301 -18.03 37.87 19.78
CA TRP A 301 -16.81 37.79 20.60
C TRP A 301 -16.42 39.11 21.28
N GLY A 302 -17.37 40.03 21.50
CA GLY A 302 -17.16 41.23 22.30
C GLY A 302 -17.01 40.90 23.78
N VAL A 303 -15.81 41.12 24.34
CA VAL A 303 -15.57 41.04 25.79
C VAL A 303 -16.30 42.20 26.48
N SER A 304 -17.43 41.93 27.14
CA SER A 304 -17.85 42.67 28.32
C SER A 304 -18.60 41.73 29.27
N GLY A 305 -18.20 41.75 30.54
CA GLY A 305 -18.46 40.67 31.49
C GLY A 305 -19.91 40.54 31.93
N SER A 306 -20.36 39.29 32.05
CA SER A 306 -21.01 38.74 33.26
C SER A 306 -21.36 37.27 33.02
N TRP A 307 -20.71 36.38 33.76
CA TRP A 307 -21.05 34.96 33.85
C TRP A 307 -22.40 34.79 34.52
N ILE A 308 -23.27 33.86 34.10
CA ILE A 308 -24.12 33.02 34.99
C ILE A 308 -24.41 31.65 34.36
N SER A 309 -24.47 30.66 35.26
CA SER A 309 -24.40 29.20 35.13
C SER A 309 -25.64 28.44 34.63
N LEU A 310 -25.33 27.33 33.95
CA LEU A 310 -25.85 25.96 34.05
C LEU A 310 -27.29 25.70 34.53
N ARG A 311 -27.99 24.86 33.74
CA ARG A 311 -28.42 23.53 34.17
C ARG A 311 -28.52 22.57 32.99
#